data_AF-A0A1F9R1N4-F1
#
_entry.id   AF-A0A1F9R1N4-F1
#
_cell.length_a   1.000
_cell.length_b   1.000
_cell.length_c   1.000
_cell.angle_alpha   90.00
_cell.angle_beta   90.00
_cell.angle_gamma   90.00
#
_symmetry.space_group_name_H-M   'P 1'
#
loop_
_entity.id
_entity.type
_entity.pdbx_description
1 polymer ?
#
loop_
_entity_poly.entity_id
_entity_poly.type
_entity_poly.pdbx_seq_one_letter_code
_entity_poly.pdbx_strand_id
1 'polypeptide(L)'
;MNEAGPGLALLARLAEAAVWDDRVRRHEDDPWDYLRRKLLATEGPLRRLKAALFGEARRFLLEDLAKPFLPPGALQAHKESFESLLTTGDFADLSFHLEAGRERESRLEGARVVLDGAKILTLFDLEAPPPGKRSAGWEKRVEDARRRLGLDLLDLVAARGEAAPRKKAYLARRLRRELDEALAMTRCDAGLRDEVTPYVLARIEPAAAAALRFLARWR
;
A
#
# COMPACT_ATOMS: atom_id res chain seq x y z
N MET A 1 -6.04 11.85 25.12
CA MET A 1 -6.11 12.28 23.71
C MET A 1 -5.00 11.56 22.95
N ASN A 2 -5.33 11.05 21.76
CA ASN A 2 -4.48 10.30 20.82
C ASN A 2 -4.07 8.86 21.19
N GLU A 3 -4.84 7.88 20.70
CA GLU A 3 -4.27 6.68 20.05
C GLU A 3 -5.18 6.28 18.87
N ALA A 4 -5.39 7.22 17.95
CA ALA A 4 -5.76 6.83 16.60
C ALA A 4 -4.59 6.00 16.04
N GLY A 5 -4.73 4.68 15.98
CA GLY A 5 -3.67 3.79 15.50
C GLY A 5 -3.14 4.19 14.11
N PRO A 6 -1.94 3.72 13.71
CA PRO A 6 -1.31 4.11 12.44
C PRO A 6 -2.19 3.83 11.20
N GLY A 7 -3.12 2.86 11.28
CA GLY A 7 -4.15 2.60 10.27
C GLY A 7 -5.12 3.77 10.09
N LEU A 8 -5.67 4.29 11.18
CA LEU A 8 -6.57 5.45 11.15
C LEU A 8 -5.86 6.71 10.63
N ALA A 9 -4.58 6.89 10.97
CA ALA A 9 -3.79 8.00 10.44
C ALA A 9 -3.60 7.91 8.91
N LEU A 10 -3.40 6.71 8.36
CA LEU A 10 -3.33 6.50 6.91
C LEU A 10 -4.69 6.77 6.25
N LEU A 11 -5.76 6.18 6.77
CA LEU A 11 -7.12 6.36 6.24
C LEU A 11 -7.56 7.83 6.28
N ALA A 12 -7.25 8.56 7.34
CA ALA A 12 -7.52 9.99 7.44
C ALA A 12 -6.81 10.79 6.34
N ARG A 13 -5.54 10.48 6.03
CA ARG A 13 -4.79 11.16 4.96
C ARG A 13 -5.31 10.83 3.58
N LEU A 14 -5.71 9.59 3.34
CA LEU A 14 -6.34 9.19 2.09
C LEU A 14 -7.72 9.84 1.93
N ALA A 15 -8.50 9.95 3.00
CA ALA A 15 -9.77 10.68 3.00
C ALA A 15 -9.56 12.18 2.73
N GLU A 16 -8.56 12.82 3.33
CA GLU A 16 -8.19 14.21 3.02
C GLU A 16 -7.86 14.41 1.53
N ALA A 17 -7.19 13.43 0.91
CA ALA A 17 -6.87 13.47 -0.52
C ALA A 17 -8.14 13.43 -1.39
N ALA A 18 -9.20 12.74 -0.94
CA ALA A 18 -10.48 12.68 -1.64
C ALA A 18 -11.35 13.95 -1.51
N VAL A 19 -11.05 14.85 -0.55
CA VAL A 19 -11.85 16.05 -0.27
C VAL A 19 -11.39 17.27 -1.08
N TRP A 20 -12.32 17.86 -1.85
CA TRP A 20 -12.13 19.15 -2.56
C TRP A 20 -13.45 19.95 -2.58
N ASP A 21 -13.84 20.44 -1.41
CA ASP A 21 -15.07 21.23 -1.20
C ASP A 21 -14.79 22.74 -1.23
N ASP A 22 -15.81 23.55 -0.95
CA ASP A 22 -15.69 25.01 -0.92
C ASP A 22 -14.82 25.53 0.23
N ARG A 23 -14.50 24.71 1.25
CA ARG A 23 -13.58 25.10 2.32
C ARG A 23 -12.14 24.99 1.83
N VAL A 24 -11.80 23.90 1.13
CA VAL A 24 -10.48 23.72 0.53
C VAL A 24 -10.22 24.80 -0.53
N ARG A 25 -11.20 25.09 -1.40
CA ARG A 25 -11.08 26.11 -2.46
C ARG A 25 -10.85 27.53 -1.98
N ARG A 26 -11.03 27.83 -0.69
CA ARG A 26 -10.70 29.15 -0.12
C ARG A 26 -9.21 29.36 0.10
N HIS A 27 -8.44 28.27 0.12
CA HIS A 27 -7.03 28.28 0.47
C HIS A 27 -6.15 27.59 -0.57
N GLU A 28 -6.76 26.95 -1.57
CA GLU A 28 -6.10 26.13 -2.57
C GLU A 28 -6.69 26.41 -3.95
N ASP A 29 -5.82 26.71 -4.91
CA ASP A 29 -6.25 27.12 -6.26
C ASP A 29 -6.14 25.98 -7.29
N ASP A 30 -5.22 25.02 -7.07
CA ASP A 30 -5.01 23.90 -7.98
C ASP A 30 -5.41 22.55 -7.34
N PRO A 31 -6.54 21.94 -7.79
CA PRO A 31 -6.96 20.63 -7.31
C PRO A 31 -5.96 19.50 -7.62
N TRP A 32 -5.07 19.70 -8.60
CA TRP A 32 -4.07 18.74 -9.04
C TRP A 32 -2.91 18.68 -8.06
N ASP A 33 -2.30 19.84 -7.79
CA ASP A 33 -1.20 19.97 -6.82
C ASP A 33 -1.67 19.65 -5.40
N TYR A 34 -2.90 20.03 -5.03
CA TYR A 34 -3.51 19.63 -3.76
C TYR A 34 -3.56 18.10 -3.62
N LEU A 35 -4.18 17.41 -4.58
CA LEU A 35 -4.33 15.96 -4.53
C LEU A 35 -2.98 15.26 -4.45
N ARG A 36 -2.02 15.69 -5.27
CA ARG A 36 -0.65 15.16 -5.25
C ARG A 36 -0.01 15.33 -3.88
N ARG A 37 -0.03 16.54 -3.32
CA ARG A 37 0.56 16.83 -2.00
C ARG A 37 -0.09 15.98 -0.89
N LYS A 38 -1.41 15.80 -0.93
CA LYS A 38 -2.12 14.95 0.04
C LYS A 38 -1.76 13.47 -0.09
N LEU A 39 -1.63 12.95 -1.31
CA LEU A 39 -1.14 11.58 -1.54
C LEU A 39 0.31 11.40 -1.07
N LEU A 40 1.19 12.36 -1.31
CA LEU A 40 2.58 12.32 -0.81
C LEU A 40 2.64 12.32 0.72
N ALA A 41 1.74 13.07 1.38
CA ALA A 41 1.67 13.11 2.84
C ALA A 41 1.28 11.79 3.51
N THR A 42 0.91 10.76 2.73
CA THR A 42 0.62 9.41 3.25
C THR A 42 1.86 8.61 3.60
N GLU A 43 3.06 9.01 3.15
CA GLU A 43 4.31 8.24 3.34
C GLU A 43 4.58 7.93 4.82
N GLY A 44 4.58 8.95 5.68
CA GLY A 44 4.87 8.78 7.10
C GLY A 44 3.92 7.79 7.79
N PRO A 45 2.60 7.97 7.68
CA PRO A 45 1.61 7.01 8.17
C PRO A 45 1.78 5.60 7.59
N LEU A 46 2.02 5.48 6.28
CA LEU A 46 2.19 4.20 5.60
C LEU A 46 3.40 3.43 6.14
N ARG A 47 4.54 4.10 6.30
CA ARG A 47 5.77 3.50 6.84
C ARG A 47 5.57 3.01 8.27
N ARG A 48 4.93 3.81 9.12
CA ARG A 48 4.63 3.41 10.51
C ARG A 48 3.67 2.23 10.59
N LEU A 49 2.62 2.24 9.76
CA LEU A 49 1.66 1.16 9.71
C LEU A 49 2.29 -0.15 9.24
N LYS A 50 3.08 -0.10 8.16
CA LYS A 50 3.76 -1.30 7.63
C LYS A 50 4.77 -1.86 8.64
N ALA A 51 5.48 -0.99 9.36
CA ALA A 51 6.35 -1.40 10.45
C ALA A 51 5.60 -2.06 11.62
N ALA A 52 4.44 -1.51 12.00
CA ALA A 52 3.60 -2.10 13.04
C ALA A 52 3.07 -3.49 12.63
N LEU A 53 2.51 -3.60 11.42
CA LEU A 53 2.01 -4.87 10.87
C LEU A 53 3.12 -5.92 10.74
N PHE A 54 4.31 -5.50 10.30
CA PHE A 54 5.48 -6.39 10.25
C PHE A 54 5.90 -6.87 11.65
N GLY A 55 5.99 -5.96 12.63
CA GLY A 55 6.34 -6.32 14.00
C GLY A 55 5.35 -7.30 14.62
N GLU A 56 4.06 -7.10 14.37
CA GLU A 56 2.99 -8.00 14.82
C GLU A 56 3.03 -9.36 14.12
N ALA A 57 3.14 -9.39 12.79
CA ALA A 57 3.28 -10.64 12.03
C ALA A 57 4.53 -11.42 12.45
N ARG A 58 5.66 -10.73 12.66
CA ARG A 58 6.90 -11.31 13.18
C ARG A 58 6.68 -11.95 14.55
N ARG A 59 6.06 -11.23 15.48
CA ARG A 59 5.78 -11.75 16.82
C ARG A 59 4.95 -13.03 16.74
N PHE A 60 3.84 -13.01 16.00
CA PHE A 60 2.96 -14.17 15.88
C PHE A 60 3.64 -15.38 15.23
N LEU A 61 4.43 -15.18 14.17
CA LEU A 61 5.18 -16.27 13.55
C LEU A 61 6.17 -16.90 14.53
N LEU A 62 6.94 -16.09 15.27
CA LEU A 62 7.93 -16.60 16.22
C LEU A 62 7.27 -17.31 17.41
N GLU A 63 6.14 -16.80 17.90
CA GLU A 63 5.34 -17.47 18.93
C GLU A 63 4.81 -18.82 18.43
N ASP A 64 4.31 -18.89 17.20
CA ASP A 64 3.84 -20.14 16.60
C ASP A 64 4.97 -21.15 16.39
N LEU A 65 6.12 -20.71 15.85
CA LEU A 65 7.28 -21.58 15.66
C LEU A 65 7.86 -22.12 16.98
N ALA A 66 7.67 -21.41 18.09
CA ALA A 66 8.09 -21.87 19.42
C ALA A 66 7.18 -22.98 19.99
N LYS A 67 5.95 -23.12 19.49
CA LYS A 67 5.01 -24.15 19.97
C LYS A 67 5.54 -25.57 19.70
N PRO A 68 5.26 -26.54 20.58
CA PRO A 68 5.65 -27.94 20.36
C PRO A 68 4.91 -28.57 19.18
N PHE A 69 3.70 -28.08 18.88
CA PHE A 69 2.88 -28.51 17.76
C PHE A 69 2.40 -27.31 16.96
N LEU A 70 2.47 -27.42 15.64
CA LEU A 70 1.96 -26.45 14.68
C LEU A 70 0.82 -27.10 13.90
N PRO A 71 -0.38 -26.49 13.87
CA PRO A 71 -1.47 -27.03 13.08
C PRO A 71 -1.12 -27.02 11.58
N PRO A 72 -1.65 -27.98 10.79
CA PRO A 72 -1.50 -27.97 9.35
C PRO A 72 -1.98 -26.64 8.75
N GLY A 73 -1.21 -26.08 7.82
CA GLY A 73 -1.53 -24.80 7.17
C GLY A 73 -1.20 -23.54 7.98
N ALA A 74 -0.79 -23.64 9.25
CA ALA A 74 -0.44 -22.45 10.05
C ALA A 74 0.64 -21.58 9.40
N LEU A 75 1.67 -22.21 8.84
CA LEU A 75 2.76 -21.50 8.16
C LEU A 75 2.32 -20.86 6.84
N GLN A 76 1.27 -21.36 6.20
CA GLN A 76 0.76 -20.80 4.94
C GLN A 76 0.15 -19.42 5.16
N ALA A 77 -0.65 -19.24 6.22
CA ALA A 77 -1.21 -17.94 6.59
C ALA A 77 -0.12 -16.90 6.92
N HIS A 78 0.97 -17.33 7.56
CA HIS A 78 2.14 -16.48 7.80
C HIS A 78 2.83 -16.10 6.49
N LYS A 79 3.06 -17.05 5.58
CA LYS A 79 3.65 -16.78 4.26
C LYS A 79 2.83 -15.74 3.47
N GLU A 80 1.51 -15.89 3.43
CA GLU A 80 0.62 -14.93 2.77
C GLU A 80 0.72 -13.51 3.38
N SER A 81 0.85 -13.42 4.70
CA SER A 81 1.04 -12.13 5.38
C SER A 81 2.39 -11.50 4.98
N PHE A 82 3.48 -12.27 5.02
CA PHE A 82 4.81 -11.77 4.71
C PHE A 82 5.04 -11.48 3.23
N GLU A 83 4.37 -12.15 2.31
CA GLU A 83 4.45 -11.86 0.86
C GLU A 83 4.12 -10.40 0.54
N SER A 84 3.22 -9.79 1.31
CA SER A 84 2.82 -8.39 1.14
C SER A 84 3.68 -7.39 1.93
N LEU A 85 4.40 -7.84 2.95
CA LEU A 85 5.19 -7.00 3.87
C LEU A 85 6.67 -6.95 3.51
N LEU A 86 7.20 -8.04 2.94
CA LEU A 86 8.61 -8.23 2.62
C LEU A 86 8.94 -7.90 1.17
N THR A 87 10.24 -7.72 0.90
CA THR A 87 10.76 -7.76 -0.46
C THR A 87 10.67 -9.18 -1.03
N THR A 88 10.72 -9.31 -2.36
CA THR A 88 10.71 -10.64 -3.01
C THR A 88 11.88 -11.51 -2.55
N GLY A 89 13.06 -10.92 -2.30
CA GLY A 89 14.22 -11.65 -1.78
C GLY A 89 14.02 -12.11 -0.35
N ASP A 90 13.70 -11.19 0.57
CA ASP A 90 13.49 -11.52 1.99
C ASP A 90 12.33 -12.52 2.17
N PHE A 91 11.28 -12.43 1.35
CA PHE A 91 10.18 -13.38 1.35
C PHE A 91 10.60 -14.77 0.87
N ALA A 92 11.43 -14.86 -0.17
CA ALA A 92 11.95 -16.14 -0.66
C ALA A 92 12.83 -16.81 0.40
N ASP A 93 13.73 -16.05 1.04
CA ASP A 93 14.60 -16.53 2.11
C ASP A 93 13.77 -17.01 3.31
N LEU A 94 12.79 -16.22 3.75
CA LEU A 94 11.90 -16.62 4.83
C LEU A 94 11.12 -17.89 4.46
N SER A 95 10.58 -17.95 3.24
CA SER A 95 9.77 -19.09 2.78
C SER A 95 10.55 -20.39 2.76
N PHE A 96 11.83 -20.34 2.39
CA PHE A 96 12.76 -21.47 2.41
C PHE A 96 12.97 -22.01 3.84
N HIS A 97 13.14 -21.12 4.82
CA HIS A 97 13.25 -21.51 6.22
C HIS A 97 11.94 -22.04 6.80
N LEU A 98 10.79 -21.70 6.22
CA LEU A 98 9.47 -22.18 6.64
C LEU A 98 8.99 -23.43 5.89
N GLU A 99 9.84 -24.11 5.12
CA GLU A 99 9.48 -25.35 4.43
C GLU A 99 9.15 -26.51 5.39
N ALA A 100 8.24 -27.38 4.96
CA ALA A 100 7.89 -28.58 5.68
C ALA A 100 9.07 -29.56 5.75
N GLY A 101 9.22 -30.28 6.86
CA GLY A 101 10.29 -31.27 7.06
C GLY A 101 11.56 -30.73 7.71
N ARG A 102 11.66 -29.41 7.95
CA ARG A 102 12.76 -28.82 8.73
C ARG A 102 12.54 -28.97 10.23
N GLU A 103 13.63 -29.21 10.95
CA GLU A 103 13.64 -29.22 12.41
C GLU A 103 13.17 -27.87 12.98
N ARG A 104 12.44 -27.91 14.11
CA ARG A 104 11.82 -26.72 14.71
C ARG A 104 12.84 -25.62 15.02
N GLU A 105 13.98 -25.99 15.62
CA GLU A 105 15.02 -25.04 16.01
C GLU A 105 15.65 -24.35 14.79
N SER A 106 15.91 -25.12 13.72
CA SER A 106 16.40 -24.57 12.45
C SER A 106 15.39 -23.59 11.82
N ARG A 107 14.08 -23.89 11.88
CA ARG A 107 13.03 -22.98 11.38
C ARG A 107 12.98 -21.68 12.19
N LEU A 108 13.01 -21.79 13.52
CA LEU A 108 12.94 -20.65 14.41
C LEU A 108 14.14 -19.72 14.23
N GLU A 109 15.34 -20.27 14.18
CA GLU A 109 16.58 -19.49 14.02
C GLU A 109 16.66 -18.85 12.63
N GLY A 110 16.38 -19.61 11.57
CA GLY A 110 16.36 -19.08 10.21
C GLY A 110 15.33 -17.96 10.04
N ALA A 111 14.11 -18.14 10.57
CA ALA A 111 13.08 -17.10 10.55
C ALA A 111 13.53 -15.85 11.30
N ARG A 112 14.17 -15.98 12.47
CA ARG A 112 14.71 -14.82 13.22
C ARG A 112 15.74 -14.04 12.41
N VAL A 113 16.74 -14.73 11.86
CA VAL A 113 17.81 -14.11 11.07
C VAL A 113 17.25 -13.32 9.89
N VAL A 114 16.33 -13.92 9.13
CA VAL A 114 15.70 -13.24 7.99
C VAL A 114 14.87 -12.05 8.44
N LEU A 115 14.04 -12.21 9.48
CA LEU A 115 13.13 -11.15 9.95
C LEU A 115 13.85 -9.99 10.64
N ASP A 116 15.02 -10.22 11.23
CA ASP A 116 15.87 -9.17 11.80
C ASP A 116 16.59 -8.35 10.72
N GLY A 117 16.94 -8.97 9.59
CA GLY A 117 17.56 -8.30 8.45
C GLY A 117 16.58 -7.71 7.43
N ALA A 118 15.28 -8.05 7.54
CA ALA A 118 14.27 -7.76 6.54
C ALA A 118 14.06 -6.26 6.31
N LYS A 119 13.90 -5.87 5.03
CA LYS A 119 13.61 -4.48 4.66
C LYS A 119 12.12 -4.26 4.45
N ILE A 120 11.57 -3.31 5.20
CA ILE A 120 10.17 -2.88 5.06
C ILE A 120 10.11 -1.75 4.04
N LEU A 121 9.82 -2.11 2.79
CA LEU A 121 9.68 -1.14 1.71
C LEU A 121 8.24 -0.65 1.60
N THR A 122 8.07 0.65 1.40
CA THR A 122 6.79 1.29 1.04
C THR A 122 6.71 1.58 -0.46
N LEU A 123 5.55 1.99 -0.97
CA LEU A 123 5.39 2.46 -2.35
C LEU A 123 6.43 3.53 -2.73
N PHE A 124 6.82 4.39 -1.78
CA PHE A 124 7.77 5.48 -2.02
C PHE A 124 9.19 4.94 -2.24
N ASP A 125 9.57 3.92 -1.48
CA ASP A 125 10.85 3.24 -1.65
C ASP A 125 10.88 2.47 -3.00
N LEU A 126 9.72 1.95 -3.43
CA LEU A 126 9.56 1.22 -4.69
C LEU A 126 9.49 2.14 -5.93
N GLU A 127 9.01 3.38 -5.77
CA GLU A 127 8.98 4.40 -6.83
C GLU A 127 10.28 5.21 -6.95
N ALA A 128 11.15 5.20 -5.92
CA ALA A 128 12.39 5.96 -5.91
C ALA A 128 13.38 5.59 -7.04
N PRO A 129 13.57 4.31 -7.42
CA PRO A 129 14.38 3.96 -8.57
C PRO A 129 13.77 4.48 -9.89
N PRO A 130 14.59 4.76 -10.92
CA PRO A 130 14.08 5.10 -12.26
C PRO A 130 13.29 3.92 -12.87
N PRO A 131 12.34 4.17 -13.81
CA PRO A 131 11.43 3.14 -14.33
C PRO A 131 12.10 1.83 -14.77
N GLY A 132 13.24 1.90 -15.46
CA GLY A 132 13.98 0.72 -15.92
C GLY A 132 14.66 -0.12 -14.82
N LYS A 133 14.68 0.36 -13.57
CA LYS A 133 15.26 -0.33 -12.40
C LYS A 133 14.20 -0.79 -11.39
N ARG A 134 12.92 -0.54 -11.65
CA ARG A 134 11.82 -0.96 -10.77
C ARG A 134 11.52 -2.44 -10.99
N SER A 135 11.05 -3.13 -9.96
CA SER A 135 10.73 -4.55 -10.08
C SER A 135 9.53 -4.76 -11.02
N ALA A 136 9.59 -5.80 -11.87
CA ALA A 136 8.50 -6.13 -12.79
C ALA A 136 7.19 -6.45 -12.04
N GLY A 137 7.29 -7.06 -10.86
CA GLY A 137 6.14 -7.32 -9.99
C GLY A 137 5.47 -6.03 -9.49
N TRP A 138 6.25 -5.03 -9.09
CA TRP A 138 5.72 -3.72 -8.72
C TRP A 138 5.05 -3.02 -9.90
N GLU A 139 5.72 -2.99 -11.06
CA GLU A 139 5.16 -2.38 -12.28
C GLU A 139 3.82 -3.01 -12.66
N LYS A 140 3.73 -4.34 -12.62
CA LYS A 140 2.47 -5.06 -12.87
C LYS A 140 1.36 -4.65 -11.89
N ARG A 141 1.66 -4.58 -10.59
CA ARG A 141 0.66 -4.16 -9.57
C ARG A 141 0.17 -2.74 -9.81
N VAL A 142 1.06 -1.81 -10.16
CA VAL A 142 0.71 -0.42 -10.44
C VAL A 142 -0.13 -0.32 -11.71
N GLU A 143 0.22 -1.08 -12.75
CA GLU A 143 -0.56 -1.15 -14.00
C GLU A 143 -1.96 -1.75 -13.78
N ASP A 144 -2.07 -2.82 -13.00
CA ASP A 144 -3.36 -3.40 -12.63
C ASP A 144 -4.22 -2.39 -11.84
N ALA A 145 -3.61 -1.64 -10.93
CA ALA A 145 -4.30 -0.59 -10.19
C ALA A 145 -4.72 0.59 -11.09
N ARG A 146 -3.86 0.96 -12.05
CA ARG A 146 -4.13 1.99 -13.05
C ARG A 146 -5.38 1.66 -13.88
N ARG A 147 -5.53 0.41 -14.32
CA ARG A 147 -6.72 -0.07 -15.04
C ARG A 147 -7.96 -0.06 -14.18
N ARG A 148 -7.86 -0.53 -12.92
CA ARG A 148 -8.98 -0.54 -11.96
C ARG A 148 -9.51 0.85 -11.65
N LEU A 149 -8.62 1.83 -11.54
CA LEU A 149 -8.98 3.24 -11.33
C LEU A 149 -9.45 3.94 -12.62
N GLY A 150 -9.51 3.24 -13.75
CA GLY A 150 -9.92 3.81 -15.04
C GLY A 150 -8.97 4.90 -15.57
N LEU A 151 -7.70 4.91 -15.16
CA LEU A 151 -6.77 5.99 -15.52
C LEU A 151 -6.42 6.00 -17.01
N ASP A 152 -6.59 4.88 -17.71
CA ASP A 152 -6.43 4.82 -19.16
C ASP A 152 -7.48 5.69 -19.87
N LEU A 153 -8.72 5.67 -19.39
CA LEU A 153 -9.79 6.52 -19.91
C LEU A 153 -9.55 7.99 -19.56
N LEU A 154 -9.03 8.26 -18.35
CA LEU A 154 -8.65 9.61 -17.96
C LEU A 154 -7.49 10.16 -18.78
N ASP A 155 -6.52 9.32 -19.15
CA ASP A 155 -5.41 9.69 -20.03
C ASP A 155 -5.91 10.09 -21.42
N LEU A 156 -6.90 9.37 -21.98
CA LEU A 156 -7.51 9.74 -23.26
C LEU A 156 -8.19 11.11 -23.19
N VAL A 157 -8.87 11.42 -22.08
CA VAL A 157 -9.48 12.73 -21.86
C VAL A 157 -8.39 13.79 -21.68
N ALA A 158 -7.36 13.50 -20.88
CA ALA A 158 -6.24 14.39 -20.61
C ALA A 158 -5.47 14.75 -21.90
N ALA A 159 -5.30 13.81 -22.82
CA ALA A 159 -4.64 14.02 -24.10
C ALA A 159 -5.39 14.93 -25.09
N ARG A 160 -6.71 15.09 -24.93
CA ARG A 160 -7.55 15.86 -25.88
C ARG A 160 -7.44 17.37 -25.67
N GLY A 161 -6.56 18.03 -26.40
CA GLY A 161 -6.36 19.48 -26.33
C GLY A 161 -5.73 19.95 -25.02
N GLU A 162 -5.46 21.25 -24.91
CA GLU A 162 -4.76 21.83 -23.76
C GLU A 162 -5.48 21.60 -22.44
N ALA A 163 -4.71 21.44 -21.37
CA ALA A 163 -5.20 21.19 -20.02
C ALA A 163 -5.71 22.49 -19.36
N ALA A 164 -6.84 23.02 -19.88
CA ALA A 164 -7.50 24.17 -19.28
C ALA A 164 -7.86 23.89 -17.79
N PRO A 165 -7.91 24.92 -16.92
CA PRO A 165 -8.18 24.73 -15.48
C PRO A 165 -9.45 23.91 -15.18
N ARG A 166 -10.51 24.09 -15.97
CA ARG A 166 -11.75 23.31 -15.86
C ARG A 166 -11.54 21.81 -16.10
N LYS A 167 -10.70 21.47 -17.08
CA LYS A 167 -10.36 20.09 -17.42
C LYS A 167 -9.49 19.44 -16.34
N LYS A 168 -8.51 20.17 -15.80
CA LYS A 168 -7.72 19.73 -14.64
C LYS A 168 -8.61 19.46 -13.42
N ALA A 169 -9.54 20.35 -13.13
CA ALA A 169 -10.51 20.18 -12.04
C ALA A 169 -11.45 18.97 -12.24
N TYR A 170 -11.89 18.73 -13.48
CA TYR A 170 -12.70 17.55 -13.82
C TYR A 170 -11.92 16.24 -13.63
N LEU A 171 -10.72 16.15 -14.20
CA LEU A 171 -9.86 14.97 -14.10
C LEU A 171 -9.49 14.66 -12.65
N ALA A 172 -9.08 15.68 -11.88
CA ALA A 172 -8.78 15.52 -10.46
C ALA A 172 -10.01 15.08 -9.66
N ARG A 173 -11.21 15.59 -9.99
CA ARG A 173 -12.46 15.13 -9.36
C ARG A 173 -12.75 13.66 -9.67
N ARG A 174 -12.57 13.24 -10.92
CA ARG A 174 -12.82 11.85 -11.30
C ARG A 174 -11.81 10.91 -10.65
N LEU A 175 -10.52 11.25 -10.70
CA LEU A 175 -9.47 10.51 -10.01
C LEU A 175 -9.74 10.35 -8.51
N ARG A 176 -10.18 11.41 -7.82
CA ARG A 176 -10.55 11.32 -6.40
C ARG A 176 -11.68 10.34 -6.14
N ARG A 177 -12.70 10.30 -7.00
CA ARG A 177 -13.82 9.34 -6.86
C ARG A 177 -13.37 7.91 -7.05
N GLU A 178 -12.58 7.64 -8.09
CA GLU A 178 -12.05 6.30 -8.36
C GLU A 178 -11.15 5.82 -7.22
N LEU A 179 -10.31 6.71 -6.67
CA LEU A 179 -9.52 6.42 -5.48
C LEU A 179 -10.41 6.14 -4.26
N ASP A 180 -11.41 6.96 -3.99
CA ASP A 180 -12.31 6.78 -2.85
C ASP A 180 -13.09 5.45 -2.95
N GLU A 181 -13.61 5.11 -4.14
CA GLU A 181 -14.27 3.83 -4.40
C GLU A 181 -13.32 2.63 -4.20
N ALA A 182 -12.10 2.72 -4.73
CA ALA A 182 -11.08 1.67 -4.54
C ALA A 182 -10.68 1.49 -3.07
N LEU A 183 -10.73 2.57 -2.28
CA LEU A 183 -10.43 2.59 -0.84
C LEU A 183 -11.66 2.23 0.03
N ALA A 184 -12.88 2.38 -0.47
CA ALA A 184 -14.09 1.95 0.22
C ALA A 184 -14.25 0.43 0.18
N MET A 185 -13.90 -0.21 -0.95
CA MET A 185 -13.94 -1.67 -1.14
C MET A 185 -12.90 -2.46 -0.33
N THR A 186 -12.03 -1.80 0.42
CA THR A 186 -11.05 -2.45 1.30
C THR A 186 -11.51 -2.54 2.76
N ARG A 187 -12.70 -2.02 3.08
CA ARG A 187 -13.38 -2.25 4.37
C ARG A 187 -14.10 -3.60 4.30
N CYS A 188 -13.69 -4.55 5.12
CA CYS A 188 -14.23 -5.93 5.10
C CYS A 188 -15.59 -6.00 5.80
N ASP A 189 -16.55 -6.72 5.21
CA ASP A 189 -17.92 -6.93 5.74
C ASP A 189 -18.00 -7.68 7.08
N ALA A 190 -16.88 -8.22 7.59
CA ALA A 190 -16.85 -9.06 8.80
C ALA A 190 -16.25 -8.40 10.06
N GLY A 191 -15.84 -7.13 10.02
CA GLY A 191 -15.16 -6.49 11.14
C GLY A 191 -15.58 -5.05 11.38
N LEU A 192 -16.22 -4.79 12.51
CA LEU A 192 -16.57 -3.47 13.06
C LEU A 192 -15.34 -2.61 13.45
N ARG A 193 -14.20 -2.81 12.80
CA ARG A 193 -12.97 -2.05 13.05
C ARG A 193 -12.37 -1.59 11.72
N ASP A 194 -12.00 -0.31 11.66
CA ASP A 194 -11.21 0.29 10.56
C ASP A 194 -9.75 -0.27 10.57
N GLU A 195 -9.59 -1.59 10.44
CA GLU A 195 -8.31 -2.28 10.48
C GLU A 195 -7.72 -2.39 9.07
N VAL A 196 -6.57 -1.76 8.87
CA VAL A 196 -5.80 -1.85 7.62
C VAL A 196 -4.88 -3.08 7.71
N THR A 197 -5.24 -4.14 7.00
CA THR A 197 -4.46 -5.39 6.95
C THR A 197 -3.36 -5.34 5.87
N PRO A 198 -2.39 -6.27 5.88
CA PRO A 198 -1.38 -6.36 4.82
C PRO A 198 -2.01 -6.55 3.42
N TYR A 199 -3.12 -7.27 3.33
CA TYR A 199 -3.91 -7.42 2.11
C TYR A 199 -4.45 -6.09 1.58
N VAL A 200 -4.95 -5.24 2.48
CA VAL A 200 -5.43 -3.90 2.13
C VAL A 200 -4.27 -3.01 1.68
N LEU A 201 -3.12 -3.06 2.35
CA LEU A 201 -1.92 -2.32 1.95
C LEU A 201 -1.46 -2.67 0.53
N ALA A 202 -1.48 -3.95 0.17
CA ALA A 202 -1.11 -4.42 -1.17
C ALA A 202 -1.99 -3.84 -2.29
N ARG A 203 -3.17 -3.27 -1.95
CA ARG A 203 -4.06 -2.56 -2.88
C ARG A 203 -3.90 -1.04 -2.80
N ILE A 204 -3.77 -0.49 -1.60
CA ILE A 204 -3.61 0.96 -1.39
C ILE A 204 -2.31 1.47 -2.03
N GLU A 205 -1.19 0.77 -1.80
CA GLU A 205 0.12 1.19 -2.25
C GLU A 205 0.20 1.35 -3.78
N PRO A 206 -0.19 0.35 -4.60
CA PRO A 206 -0.19 0.51 -6.05
C PRO A 206 -1.21 1.53 -6.56
N ALA A 207 -2.38 1.66 -5.92
CA ALA A 207 -3.40 2.64 -6.31
C ALA A 207 -2.92 4.08 -6.11
N ALA A 208 -2.30 4.37 -4.96
CA ALA A 208 -1.70 5.66 -4.69
C ALA A 208 -0.53 5.95 -5.65
N ALA A 209 0.31 4.96 -5.94
CA ALA A 209 1.39 5.08 -6.91
C ALA A 209 0.86 5.37 -8.33
N ALA A 210 -0.17 4.64 -8.79
CA ALA A 210 -0.80 4.85 -10.09
C ALA A 210 -1.37 6.28 -10.22
N ALA A 211 -2.06 6.76 -9.18
CA ALA A 211 -2.56 8.12 -9.13
C ALA A 211 -1.42 9.15 -9.17
N LEU A 212 -0.36 8.97 -8.40
CA LEU A 212 0.81 9.85 -8.41
C LEU A 212 1.49 9.88 -9.79
N ARG A 213 1.63 8.74 -10.48
CA ARG A 213 2.18 8.65 -11.85
C ARG A 213 1.30 9.40 -12.85
N PHE A 214 -0.02 9.24 -12.76
CA PHE A 214 -0.98 9.98 -13.59
C PHE A 214 -0.85 11.50 -13.37
N LEU A 215 -0.82 11.93 -12.11
CA LEU A 215 -0.68 13.34 -11.76
C LEU A 215 0.64 13.92 -12.24
N ALA A 216 1.74 13.17 -12.17
CA ALA A 216 3.06 13.62 -12.63
C ALA A 216 3.15 13.73 -14.16
N ARG A 217 2.47 12.86 -14.90
CA ARG A 217 2.49 12.83 -16.37
C ARG A 217 1.87 14.07 -17.02
N TRP A 218 0.79 14.60 -16.44
CA TRP A 218 0.00 15.70 -17.01
C TRP A 218 0.16 17.02 -16.26
N ARG A 219 1.21 17.13 -15.45
CA ARG A 219 1.59 18.38 -14.81
C ARG A 219 2.13 19.35 -15.86
#